data_AF-A0A3M2DX74-F1
#
_entry.id   AF-A0A3M2DX74-F1
#
_cell.length_a   1.000
_cell.length_b   1.000
_cell.length_c   1.000
_cell.angle_alpha   90.00
_cell.angle_beta   90.00
_cell.angle_gamma   90.00
#
_symmetry.space_group_name_H-M   'P 1'
#
loop_
_entity.id
_entity.type
_entity.pdbx_description
1 polymer ?
#
loop_
_entity_poly.entity_id
_entity_poly.type
_entity_poly.pdbx_seq_one_letter_code
_entity_poly.pdbx_strand_id
1 'polypeptide(L)'
;MPAGGCAPPATADPPAAEPAGAPAAPPNRRAGAVAAFGDTAVPRRPVHTFSIVARDPRTGDLGVAVQSHWFSVGSVVTWAEAGVGAVATQSFAEPAYGPRGLQLMASGMSARAALDALVSVDPARDVRQVAFVDARGEVAVHTGKACIAEAGHVTGDGFSVQANMMGNDRVVPAMARAFRRARGPLAERLVAALEAGQAAGGDIRGRQSAALLVVRGEATGQPWRDRLVDLRVEDHPAPVAELRRLLTVHRAYEHMNDGDAAMERKDMAAALRHYRAAAKLAPDNLEIVYWHAVALASNGRLAQSLPLFRKVFAADANWIELTRRLERPGLLARDAIETIVARAAGAGSAPAR
;
A
#
# COMPACT_ATOMS: atom_id res chain seq x y z
N MET A 1 4.48 3.10 70.32
CA MET A 1 3.70 4.18 69.67
C MET A 1 2.84 3.54 68.57
N PRO A 2 1.51 3.69 68.64
CA PRO A 2 0.49 2.94 67.88
C PRO A 2 0.15 3.69 66.55
N ALA A 3 -0.79 3.33 65.68
CA ALA A 3 -2.06 2.58 65.70
C ALA A 3 -2.32 2.06 64.26
N GLY A 4 -3.21 1.13 63.90
CA GLY A 4 -4.40 0.44 64.46
C GLY A 4 -5.17 -0.03 63.21
N GLY A 5 -5.52 -1.31 63.02
CA GLY A 5 -6.70 -1.99 63.59
C GLY A 5 -7.98 -1.55 62.85
N CYS A 6 -8.99 -2.35 62.53
CA CYS A 6 -9.33 -3.76 62.72
C CYS A 6 -10.59 -4.00 61.84
N ALA A 7 -10.83 -5.22 61.35
CA ALA A 7 -12.12 -5.61 60.75
C ALA A 7 -13.10 -6.07 61.85
N PRO A 8 -14.43 -5.88 61.67
CA PRO A 8 -15.44 -6.67 62.38
C PRO A 8 -16.31 -7.54 61.45
N PRO A 9 -16.82 -8.70 61.91
CA PRO A 9 -17.72 -9.58 61.15
C PRO A 9 -19.21 -9.46 61.53
N ALA A 10 -20.04 -9.87 60.56
CA ALA A 10 -21.39 -10.49 60.58
C ALA A 10 -22.45 -10.04 61.60
N THR A 11 -23.62 -9.62 61.06
CA THR A 11 -24.92 -9.67 61.74
C THR A 11 -25.98 -10.27 60.80
N ALA A 12 -26.87 -11.09 61.38
CA ALA A 12 -27.89 -11.91 60.73
C ALA A 12 -29.13 -11.13 60.28
N ASP A 13 -29.80 -11.63 59.24
CA ASP A 13 -31.13 -11.17 58.78
C ASP A 13 -32.27 -12.12 59.25
N PRO A 14 -33.44 -11.58 59.64
CA PRO A 14 -34.64 -12.35 60.06
C PRO A 14 -35.60 -12.72 58.89
N PRO A 15 -36.65 -13.55 59.10
CA PRO A 15 -37.32 -14.30 58.03
C PRO A 15 -38.63 -13.72 57.46
N ALA A 16 -38.88 -14.10 56.20
CA ALA A 16 -40.11 -14.40 55.44
C ALA A 16 -41.27 -13.39 55.28
N ALA A 17 -41.64 -13.12 54.01
CA ALA A 17 -43.03 -13.09 53.50
C ALA A 17 -43.08 -13.19 51.95
N GLU A 18 -43.88 -14.12 51.42
CA GLU A 18 -44.40 -14.23 50.04
C GLU A 18 -45.31 -13.01 49.67
N PRO A 19 -45.61 -12.65 48.39
CA PRO A 19 -46.36 -13.52 47.47
C PRO A 19 -46.32 -13.26 45.93
N ALA A 20 -47.11 -14.10 45.23
CA ALA A 20 -47.97 -13.82 44.07
C ALA A 20 -47.48 -14.13 42.64
N GLY A 21 -47.78 -15.35 42.20
CA GLY A 21 -48.78 -15.59 41.13
C GLY A 21 -48.50 -15.03 39.72
N ALA A 22 -48.05 -15.90 38.82
CA ALA A 22 -47.94 -15.65 37.39
C ALA A 22 -49.31 -15.48 36.70
N PRO A 23 -49.47 -14.56 35.71
CA PRO A 23 -50.59 -14.58 34.79
C PRO A 23 -50.28 -15.30 33.47
N ALA A 24 -51.35 -15.89 32.94
CA ALA A 24 -51.48 -16.88 31.87
C ALA A 24 -50.86 -16.54 30.49
N ALA A 25 -50.49 -17.61 29.77
CA ALA A 25 -50.10 -17.60 28.37
C ALA A 25 -51.31 -17.31 27.43
N PRO A 26 -51.11 -16.53 26.34
CA PRO A 26 -52.15 -16.32 25.34
C PRO A 26 -52.31 -17.54 24.41
N PRO A 27 -53.49 -17.72 23.79
CA PRO A 27 -53.90 -18.97 23.17
C PRO A 27 -53.27 -19.22 21.80
N ASN A 28 -53.05 -20.50 21.54
CA ASN A 28 -52.52 -21.12 20.34
C ASN A 28 -53.33 -20.69 19.08
N ARG A 29 -52.74 -19.85 18.22
CA ARG A 29 -53.25 -19.57 16.86
C ARG A 29 -52.43 -20.35 15.83
N ARG A 30 -53.08 -21.42 15.34
CA ARG A 30 -52.95 -22.11 14.04
C ARG A 30 -51.65 -21.90 13.26
N ALA A 31 -50.99 -23.04 13.01
CA ALA A 31 -49.94 -23.27 12.03
C ALA A 31 -50.16 -22.48 10.72
N GLY A 32 -49.34 -21.44 10.53
CA GLY A 32 -49.02 -20.89 9.23
C GLY A 32 -47.61 -21.35 8.88
N ALA A 33 -47.44 -21.97 7.72
CA ALA A 33 -46.15 -22.39 7.20
C ALA A 33 -45.17 -21.21 7.21
N VAL A 34 -44.12 -21.31 8.03
CA VAL A 34 -42.97 -20.40 7.94
C VAL A 34 -42.25 -20.80 6.66
N ALA A 35 -42.47 -20.04 5.59
CA ALA A 35 -41.61 -20.11 4.42
C ALA A 35 -40.18 -19.85 4.89
N ALA A 36 -39.30 -20.83 4.71
CA ALA A 36 -37.88 -20.66 4.91
C ALA A 36 -37.43 -19.51 4.01
N PHE A 37 -37.02 -18.39 4.62
CA PHE A 37 -36.26 -17.37 3.91
C PHE A 37 -34.93 -18.02 3.54
N GLY A 38 -34.85 -18.53 2.31
CA GLY A 38 -33.63 -18.98 1.71
C GLY A 38 -32.59 -17.87 1.78
N ASP A 39 -31.37 -18.26 2.11
CA ASP A 39 -30.18 -17.43 2.18
C ASP A 39 -30.06 -16.57 0.91
N THR A 40 -30.54 -15.32 0.98
CA THR A 40 -30.47 -14.40 -0.16
C THR A 40 -29.02 -13.97 -0.29
N ALA A 41 -28.29 -14.68 -1.15
CA ALA A 41 -26.93 -14.31 -1.55
C ALA A 41 -26.90 -12.81 -1.89
N VAL A 42 -26.20 -12.03 -1.07
CA VAL A 42 -25.96 -10.61 -1.34
C VAL A 42 -25.35 -10.52 -2.75
N PRO A 43 -25.94 -9.73 -3.67
CA PRO A 43 -25.42 -9.63 -5.03
C PRO A 43 -23.97 -9.12 -4.97
N ARG A 44 -22.99 -10.01 -5.18
CA ARG A 44 -21.59 -9.62 -5.34
C ARG A 44 -21.50 -8.88 -6.66
N ARG A 45 -21.05 -7.62 -6.65
CA ARG A 45 -20.83 -6.87 -7.90
C ARG A 45 -19.43 -7.23 -8.44
N PRO A 46 -19.27 -7.43 -9.75
CA PRO A 46 -17.95 -7.67 -10.32
C PRO A 46 -17.03 -6.47 -10.10
N VAL A 47 -15.79 -6.74 -9.70
CA VAL A 47 -14.70 -5.77 -9.64
C VAL A 47 -13.95 -5.88 -10.97
N HIS A 48 -14.19 -4.93 -11.89
CA HIS A 48 -13.49 -4.91 -13.17
C HIS A 48 -12.06 -4.48 -12.92
N THR A 49 -11.09 -5.14 -13.49
CA THR A 49 -9.72 -4.97 -13.01
C THR A 49 -8.75 -5.41 -14.07
N PHE A 50 -7.66 -4.67 -14.22
CA PHE A 50 -6.44 -5.22 -14.79
C PHE A 50 -5.32 -5.17 -13.76
N SER A 51 -4.56 -6.25 -13.70
CA SER A 51 -3.49 -6.41 -12.72
C SER A 51 -2.34 -7.21 -13.30
N ILE A 52 -1.24 -7.17 -12.57
CA ILE A 52 -0.01 -7.88 -12.87
C ILE A 52 0.55 -8.46 -11.57
N VAL A 53 1.00 -9.71 -11.61
CA VAL A 53 1.89 -10.30 -10.61
C VAL A 53 3.21 -10.62 -11.28
N ALA A 54 4.34 -10.40 -10.61
CA ALA A 54 5.64 -10.72 -11.17
C ALA A 54 6.71 -10.97 -10.10
N ARG A 55 7.74 -11.70 -10.51
CA ARG A 55 9.03 -11.87 -9.83
C ARG A 55 10.12 -11.20 -10.65
N ASP A 56 11.01 -10.46 -10.01
CA ASP A 56 12.24 -9.99 -10.66
C ASP A 56 13.25 -11.15 -10.72
N PRO A 57 13.69 -11.59 -11.92
CA PRO A 57 14.66 -12.68 -12.02
C PRO A 57 16.03 -12.35 -11.41
N ARG A 58 16.38 -11.07 -11.24
CA ARG A 58 17.68 -10.63 -10.73
C ARG A 58 17.73 -10.54 -9.22
N THR A 59 16.73 -9.89 -8.61
CA THR A 59 16.69 -9.67 -7.15
C THR A 59 15.85 -10.71 -6.43
N GLY A 60 15.00 -11.43 -7.16
CA GLY A 60 13.99 -12.32 -6.59
C GLY A 60 12.76 -11.59 -6.06
N ASP A 61 12.75 -10.24 -6.06
CA ASP A 61 11.63 -9.46 -5.52
C ASP A 61 10.30 -9.86 -6.16
N LEU A 62 9.26 -9.84 -5.35
CA LEU A 62 7.91 -10.25 -5.73
C LEU A 62 7.00 -9.04 -5.69
N GLY A 63 6.09 -8.92 -6.64
CA GLY A 63 5.19 -7.77 -6.65
C GLY A 63 3.89 -8.00 -7.37
N VAL A 64 2.93 -7.15 -7.01
CA VAL A 64 1.59 -7.11 -7.55
C VAL A 64 1.18 -5.66 -7.74
N ALA A 65 0.53 -5.36 -8.87
CA ALA A 65 -0.04 -4.05 -9.12
C ALA A 65 -1.39 -4.17 -9.81
N VAL A 66 -2.28 -3.20 -9.57
CA VAL A 66 -3.67 -3.26 -10.00
C VAL A 66 -4.25 -1.88 -10.28
N GLN A 67 -5.22 -1.80 -11.20
CA GLN A 67 -6.14 -0.68 -11.36
C GLN A 67 -7.59 -1.17 -11.52
N SER A 68 -8.54 -0.45 -10.93
CA SER A 68 -9.98 -0.68 -11.12
C SER A 68 -10.80 0.62 -11.07
N HIS A 69 -11.99 0.63 -11.69
CA HIS A 69 -13.07 1.55 -11.35
C HIS A 69 -13.89 1.02 -10.16
N TRP A 70 -13.21 0.86 -9.04
CA TRP A 70 -13.74 0.40 -7.75
C TRP A 70 -13.01 1.18 -6.66
N PHE A 71 -13.69 1.52 -5.56
CA PHE A 71 -13.04 2.18 -4.44
C PHE A 71 -12.04 1.24 -3.76
N SER A 72 -10.81 1.71 -3.54
CA SER A 72 -9.82 0.99 -2.74
C SER A 72 -9.49 -0.45 -3.19
N VAL A 73 -9.25 -0.64 -4.48
CA VAL A 73 -9.02 -2.00 -5.06
C VAL A 73 -7.85 -2.76 -4.42
N GLY A 74 -6.82 -2.05 -3.94
CA GLY A 74 -5.63 -2.66 -3.33
C GLY A 74 -5.95 -3.51 -2.11
N SER A 75 -6.95 -3.13 -1.31
CA SER A 75 -7.36 -3.88 -0.12
C SER A 75 -7.89 -5.29 -0.42
N VAL A 76 -8.34 -5.53 -1.66
CA VAL A 76 -8.93 -6.80 -2.09
C VAL A 76 -7.96 -7.59 -2.97
N VAL A 77 -7.27 -6.91 -3.88
CA VAL A 77 -6.56 -7.58 -4.98
C VAL A 77 -5.09 -7.83 -4.67
N THR A 78 -4.41 -6.94 -3.93
CA THR A 78 -2.94 -6.98 -3.84
C THR A 78 -2.43 -7.73 -2.61
N TRP A 79 -1.88 -8.92 -2.83
CA TRP A 79 -1.26 -9.74 -1.79
C TRP A 79 0.16 -10.14 -2.19
N ALA A 80 1.11 -10.03 -1.28
CA ALA A 80 2.47 -10.53 -1.47
C ALA A 80 3.15 -10.76 -0.12
N GLU A 81 4.01 -11.78 -0.07
CA GLU A 81 4.80 -12.13 1.10
C GLU A 81 6.24 -12.45 0.67
N ALA A 82 7.20 -11.87 1.38
CA ALA A 82 8.62 -11.98 1.02
C ALA A 82 9.09 -13.44 1.12
N GLY A 83 9.87 -13.89 0.14
CA GLY A 83 10.31 -15.28 0.07
C GLY A 83 9.22 -16.31 -0.27
N VAL A 84 7.95 -15.89 -0.44
CA VAL A 84 6.82 -16.80 -0.65
C VAL A 84 6.20 -16.62 -2.03
N GLY A 85 5.63 -15.46 -2.32
CA GLY A 85 4.94 -15.22 -3.59
C GLY A 85 4.13 -13.92 -3.63
N ALA A 86 3.46 -13.70 -4.76
CA ALA A 86 2.48 -12.64 -4.95
C ALA A 86 1.20 -13.17 -5.61
N VAL A 87 0.06 -12.60 -5.22
CA VAL A 87 -1.28 -13.03 -5.64
C VAL A 87 -2.12 -11.81 -6.02
N ALA A 88 -2.81 -11.90 -7.16
CA ALA A 88 -3.87 -11.00 -7.57
C ALA A 88 -5.20 -11.76 -7.71
N THR A 89 -6.20 -11.45 -6.86
CA THR A 89 -7.57 -12.02 -6.92
C THR A 89 -8.57 -10.94 -7.35
N GLN A 90 -9.31 -11.15 -8.44
CA GLN A 90 -10.15 -10.12 -9.07
C GLN A 90 -11.41 -10.68 -9.75
N SER A 91 -12.11 -9.82 -10.52
CA SER A 91 -13.45 -10.09 -11.07
C SER A 91 -14.48 -10.18 -9.94
N PHE A 92 -15.23 -11.26 -9.81
CA PHE A 92 -15.93 -11.56 -8.56
C PHE A 92 -14.91 -12.06 -7.54
N ALA A 93 -14.10 -11.15 -7.01
CA ALA A 93 -12.98 -11.49 -6.15
C ALA A 93 -13.44 -12.32 -4.93
N GLU A 94 -12.62 -13.32 -4.58
CA GLU A 94 -12.69 -14.00 -3.30
C GLU A 94 -11.43 -13.60 -2.53
N PRO A 95 -11.51 -12.63 -1.59
CA PRO A 95 -10.34 -12.09 -0.90
C PRO A 95 -9.50 -13.17 -0.22
N ALA A 96 -10.14 -14.27 0.23
CA ALA A 96 -9.44 -15.38 0.88
C ALA A 96 -8.37 -16.05 0.01
N TYR A 97 -8.45 -15.95 -1.33
CA TYR A 97 -7.43 -16.52 -2.24
C TYR A 97 -6.06 -15.89 -2.02
N GLY A 98 -5.99 -14.62 -1.63
CA GLY A 98 -4.75 -13.91 -1.32
C GLY A 98 -3.96 -14.57 -0.18
N PRO A 99 -4.42 -14.43 1.08
CA PRO A 99 -3.71 -14.96 2.23
C PRO A 99 -3.63 -16.49 2.24
N ARG A 100 -4.66 -17.22 1.77
CA ARG A 100 -4.60 -18.69 1.70
C ARG A 100 -3.64 -19.18 0.63
N GLY A 101 -3.59 -18.50 -0.52
CA GLY A 101 -2.62 -18.82 -1.58
C GLY A 101 -1.19 -18.65 -1.10
N LEU A 102 -0.89 -17.53 -0.43
CA LEU A 102 0.41 -17.30 0.20
C LEU A 102 0.73 -18.37 1.26
N GLN A 103 -0.22 -18.70 2.14
CA GLN A 103 -0.03 -19.74 3.15
C GLN A 103 0.29 -21.12 2.55
N LEU A 104 -0.38 -21.50 1.45
CA LEU A 104 -0.10 -22.76 0.75
C LEU A 104 1.27 -22.75 0.07
N MET A 105 1.67 -21.63 -0.53
CA MET A 105 3.01 -21.50 -1.10
C MET A 105 4.10 -21.52 0.00
N ALA A 106 3.84 -20.89 1.14
CA ALA A 106 4.74 -20.90 2.30
C ALA A 106 4.92 -22.30 2.90
N SER A 107 3.92 -23.18 2.79
CA SER A 107 4.05 -24.59 3.21
C SER A 107 4.80 -25.48 2.20
N GLY A 108 5.30 -24.88 1.10
CA GLY A 108 6.14 -25.54 0.11
C GLY A 108 5.42 -25.89 -1.19
N MET A 109 4.11 -25.64 -1.32
CA MET A 109 3.41 -25.87 -2.58
C MET A 109 3.91 -24.93 -3.69
N SER A 110 3.75 -25.36 -4.94
CA SER A 110 3.94 -24.46 -6.08
C SER A 110 2.76 -23.52 -6.28
N ALA A 111 2.98 -22.43 -7.01
CA ALA A 111 1.89 -21.53 -7.41
C ALA A 111 0.73 -22.29 -8.07
N ARG A 112 1.03 -23.27 -8.94
CA ARG A 112 0.01 -24.11 -9.59
C ARG A 112 -0.74 -24.97 -8.59
N ALA A 113 -0.03 -25.73 -7.75
CA ALA A 113 -0.66 -26.62 -6.78
C ALA A 113 -1.53 -25.85 -5.78
N ALA A 114 -1.06 -24.69 -5.30
CA ALA A 114 -1.82 -23.83 -4.40
C ALA A 114 -3.09 -23.28 -5.07
N LEU A 115 -2.99 -22.80 -6.32
CA LEU A 115 -4.15 -22.29 -7.05
C LEU A 115 -5.17 -23.39 -7.34
N ASP A 116 -4.73 -24.55 -7.83
CA ASP A 116 -5.60 -25.67 -8.16
C ASP A 116 -6.36 -26.16 -6.91
N ALA A 117 -5.68 -26.24 -5.76
CA ALA A 117 -6.32 -26.59 -4.49
C ALA A 117 -7.47 -25.62 -4.14
N LEU A 118 -7.25 -24.31 -4.25
CA LEU A 118 -8.26 -23.29 -3.95
C LEU A 118 -9.42 -23.30 -4.96
N VAL A 119 -9.11 -23.41 -6.25
CA VAL A 119 -10.11 -23.41 -7.34
C VAL A 119 -10.99 -24.66 -7.29
N SER A 120 -10.44 -25.82 -6.93
CA SER A 120 -11.17 -27.10 -6.91
C SER A 120 -12.36 -27.11 -5.94
N VAL A 121 -12.27 -26.33 -4.86
CA VAL A 121 -13.30 -26.26 -3.81
C VAL A 121 -14.19 -25.03 -3.91
N ASP A 122 -13.94 -24.10 -4.84
CA ASP A 122 -14.78 -22.92 -5.05
C ASP A 122 -15.93 -23.22 -6.05
N PRO A 123 -17.19 -23.29 -5.59
CA PRO A 123 -18.33 -23.49 -6.48
C PRO A 123 -18.54 -22.31 -7.45
N ALA A 124 -18.03 -21.12 -7.12
CA ALA A 124 -18.11 -19.92 -7.93
C ALA A 124 -16.82 -19.66 -8.75
N ARG A 125 -15.93 -20.65 -8.90
CA ARG A 125 -14.70 -20.57 -9.71
C ARG A 125 -14.91 -19.97 -11.11
N ASP A 126 -16.06 -20.20 -11.73
CA ASP A 126 -16.34 -19.73 -13.09
C ASP A 126 -16.45 -18.20 -13.20
N VAL A 127 -16.68 -17.48 -12.10
CA VAL A 127 -16.70 -15.99 -12.08
C VAL A 127 -15.41 -15.39 -11.48
N ARG A 128 -14.44 -16.22 -11.08
CA ARG A 128 -13.17 -15.77 -10.49
C ARG A 128 -12.13 -15.53 -11.56
N GLN A 129 -11.27 -14.55 -11.33
CA GLN A 129 -10.02 -14.42 -12.05
C GLN A 129 -8.88 -14.20 -11.06
N VAL A 130 -7.85 -15.05 -11.12
CA VAL A 130 -6.77 -15.05 -10.14
C VAL A 130 -5.44 -15.39 -10.79
N ALA A 131 -4.37 -14.72 -10.38
CA ALA A 131 -3.00 -15.05 -10.80
C ALA A 131 -2.05 -15.11 -9.60
N PHE A 132 -1.21 -16.14 -9.56
CA PHE A 132 -0.19 -16.40 -8.57
C PHE A 132 1.18 -16.36 -9.26
N VAL A 133 2.20 -15.86 -8.55
CA VAL A 133 3.61 -16.13 -8.83
C VAL A 133 4.28 -16.52 -7.53
N ASP A 134 5.01 -17.63 -7.51
CA ASP A 134 5.77 -18.07 -6.33
C ASP A 134 7.22 -17.53 -6.33
N ALA A 135 7.93 -17.71 -5.22
CA ALA A 135 9.32 -17.28 -5.06
C ALA A 135 10.32 -17.97 -6.01
N ARG A 136 9.93 -19.08 -6.66
CA ARG A 136 10.71 -19.76 -7.70
C ARG A 136 10.42 -19.21 -9.10
N GLY A 137 9.43 -18.33 -9.23
CA GLY A 137 8.99 -17.75 -10.49
C GLY A 137 7.95 -18.58 -11.24
N GLU A 138 7.41 -19.64 -10.62
CA GLU A 138 6.29 -20.39 -11.21
C GLU A 138 5.04 -19.54 -11.20
N VAL A 139 4.33 -19.50 -12.33
CA VAL A 139 3.12 -18.70 -12.53
C VAL A 139 1.93 -19.62 -12.72
N ALA A 140 0.84 -19.34 -12.01
CA ALA A 140 -0.42 -20.04 -12.17
C ALA A 140 -1.57 -19.03 -12.29
N VAL A 141 -2.48 -19.27 -13.24
CA VAL A 141 -3.59 -18.37 -13.53
C VAL A 141 -4.86 -19.16 -13.72
N HIS A 142 -5.96 -18.62 -13.19
CA HIS A 142 -7.32 -19.07 -13.41
C HIS A 142 -8.13 -17.91 -13.97
N THR A 143 -8.79 -18.10 -15.11
CA THR A 143 -9.79 -17.16 -15.64
C THR A 143 -11.07 -17.94 -15.86
N GLY A 144 -12.06 -17.69 -15.01
CA GLY A 144 -13.34 -18.36 -15.10
C GLY A 144 -14.09 -18.02 -16.38
N LYS A 145 -14.81 -19.00 -16.93
CA LYS A 145 -15.57 -18.88 -18.19
C LYS A 145 -16.73 -17.88 -18.15
N ALA A 146 -17.13 -17.45 -16.95
CA ALA A 146 -18.19 -16.48 -16.70
C ALA A 146 -17.66 -15.11 -16.23
N CYS A 147 -16.34 -14.87 -16.30
CA CYS A 147 -15.82 -13.51 -16.24
C CYS A 147 -16.39 -12.69 -17.40
N ILE A 148 -16.75 -11.43 -17.14
CA ILE A 148 -17.35 -10.57 -18.17
C ILE A 148 -16.33 -10.31 -19.29
N ALA A 149 -16.85 -10.27 -20.52
CA ALA A 149 -16.10 -10.24 -21.79
C ALA A 149 -14.94 -9.23 -21.81
N GLU A 150 -14.01 -9.46 -22.74
CA GLU A 150 -12.66 -8.92 -22.69
C GLU A 150 -11.92 -9.34 -21.40
N ALA A 151 -12.21 -10.57 -20.97
CA ALA A 151 -11.48 -11.28 -19.92
C ALA A 151 -10.42 -12.20 -20.52
N GLY A 152 -9.20 -12.06 -20.02
CA GLY A 152 -8.07 -12.87 -20.46
C GLY A 152 -6.83 -12.63 -19.63
N HIS A 153 -5.78 -13.37 -19.95
CA HIS A 153 -4.49 -13.26 -19.31
C HIS A 153 -3.36 -13.61 -20.28
N VAL A 154 -2.15 -13.17 -19.97
CA VAL A 154 -0.91 -13.58 -20.61
C VAL A 154 0.10 -13.90 -19.51
N THR A 155 0.63 -15.12 -19.55
CA THR A 155 1.75 -15.54 -18.71
C THR A 155 3.08 -15.34 -19.45
N GLY A 156 4.14 -15.24 -18.67
CA GLY A 156 5.52 -15.29 -19.15
C GLY A 156 6.45 -15.74 -18.04
N ASP A 157 7.74 -15.71 -18.32
CA ASP A 157 8.77 -16.09 -17.35
C ASP A 157 8.70 -15.19 -16.10
N GLY A 158 8.24 -15.76 -14.99
CA GLY A 158 8.07 -15.07 -13.71
C GLY A 158 7.00 -13.99 -13.67
N PHE A 159 6.01 -13.95 -14.56
CA PHE A 159 4.90 -12.99 -14.45
C PHE A 159 3.59 -13.44 -15.10
N SER A 160 2.48 -12.83 -14.66
CA SER A 160 1.19 -12.85 -15.34
C SER A 160 0.57 -11.46 -15.37
N VAL A 161 -0.02 -11.10 -16.51
CA VAL A 161 -0.97 -9.99 -16.62
C VAL A 161 -2.36 -10.55 -16.89
N GLN A 162 -3.37 -9.95 -16.27
CA GLN A 162 -4.75 -10.40 -16.40
C GLN A 162 -5.71 -9.23 -16.34
N ALA A 163 -6.80 -9.33 -17.10
CA ALA A 163 -7.87 -8.35 -17.07
C ALA A 163 -9.23 -9.00 -17.27
N ASN A 164 -10.28 -8.31 -16.83
CA ASN A 164 -11.68 -8.61 -17.15
C ASN A 164 -12.48 -7.32 -17.35
N MET A 165 -13.47 -7.36 -18.24
CA MET A 165 -14.36 -6.24 -18.53
C MET A 165 -13.63 -4.97 -18.98
N MET A 166 -12.69 -5.19 -19.90
CA MET A 166 -11.93 -4.14 -20.57
C MET A 166 -12.73 -3.53 -21.71
N GLY A 167 -12.33 -2.34 -22.14
CA GLY A 167 -12.92 -1.70 -23.32
C GLY A 167 -12.63 -2.43 -24.64
N ASN A 168 -11.63 -3.32 -24.69
CA ASN A 168 -11.25 -4.13 -25.84
C ASN A 168 -10.21 -5.23 -25.46
N ASP A 169 -9.90 -6.08 -26.44
CA ASP A 169 -8.96 -7.21 -26.34
C ASP A 169 -7.46 -6.83 -26.29
N ARG A 170 -7.12 -5.55 -26.49
CA ARG A 170 -5.72 -5.09 -26.63
C ARG A 170 -5.05 -4.79 -25.30
N VAL A 171 -5.81 -4.68 -24.21
CA VAL A 171 -5.32 -4.30 -22.88
C VAL A 171 -4.28 -5.30 -22.36
N VAL A 172 -4.63 -6.58 -22.26
CA VAL A 172 -3.73 -7.62 -21.75
C VAL A 172 -2.44 -7.74 -22.59
N PRO A 173 -2.50 -7.80 -23.94
CA PRO A 173 -1.30 -7.77 -24.77
C PRO A 173 -0.43 -6.51 -24.58
N ALA A 174 -1.04 -5.33 -24.38
CA ALA A 174 -0.31 -4.09 -24.16
C ALA A 174 0.46 -4.12 -22.83
N MET A 175 -0.19 -4.55 -21.76
CA MET A 175 0.44 -4.71 -20.44
C MET A 175 1.64 -5.67 -20.50
N ALA A 176 1.47 -6.85 -21.11
CA ALA A 176 2.54 -7.84 -21.24
C ALA A 176 3.74 -7.29 -22.02
N ARG A 177 3.50 -6.60 -23.14
CA ARG A 177 4.56 -5.98 -23.95
C ARG A 177 5.30 -4.90 -23.18
N ALA A 178 4.59 -4.05 -22.45
CA ALA A 178 5.18 -2.98 -21.66
C ALA A 178 6.06 -3.55 -20.53
N PHE A 179 5.57 -4.53 -19.78
CA PHE A 179 6.33 -5.17 -18.70
C PHE A 179 7.63 -5.83 -19.20
N ARG A 180 7.58 -6.51 -20.35
CA ARG A 180 8.74 -7.16 -20.98
C ARG A 180 9.79 -6.15 -21.47
N ARG A 181 9.37 -4.95 -21.89
CA ARG A 181 10.26 -3.89 -22.40
C ARG A 181 10.79 -2.98 -21.30
N ALA A 182 10.05 -2.82 -20.21
CA ALA A 182 10.41 -1.96 -19.11
C ALA A 182 11.71 -2.43 -18.46
N ARG A 183 12.53 -1.46 -18.04
CA ARG A 183 13.82 -1.66 -17.37
C ARG A 183 13.80 -0.95 -16.02
N GLY A 184 14.74 -1.31 -15.16
CA GLY A 184 14.82 -0.77 -13.80
C GLY A 184 14.19 -1.70 -12.77
N PRO A 185 13.96 -1.20 -11.54
CA PRO A 185 13.41 -2.02 -10.47
C PRO A 185 11.98 -2.50 -10.76
N LEU A 186 11.56 -3.54 -10.05
CA LEU A 186 10.29 -4.23 -10.29
C LEU A 186 9.08 -3.29 -10.22
N ALA A 187 9.04 -2.40 -9.22
CA ALA A 187 7.96 -1.43 -9.01
C ALA A 187 7.67 -0.59 -10.28
N GLU A 188 8.70 -0.03 -10.90
CA GLU A 188 8.58 0.82 -12.08
C GLU A 188 8.08 0.04 -13.31
N ARG A 189 8.48 -1.23 -13.43
CA ARG A 189 8.05 -2.14 -14.49
C ARG A 189 6.58 -2.53 -14.32
N LEU A 190 6.13 -2.79 -13.10
CA LEU A 190 4.73 -3.06 -12.78
C LEU A 190 3.84 -1.84 -13.10
N VAL A 191 4.25 -0.63 -12.71
CA VAL A 191 3.51 0.59 -13.05
C VAL A 191 3.49 0.83 -14.56
N ALA A 192 4.59 0.56 -15.27
CA ALA A 192 4.62 0.66 -16.74
C ALA A 192 3.62 -0.29 -17.42
N ALA A 193 3.40 -1.48 -16.84
CA ALA A 193 2.36 -2.39 -17.32
C ALA A 193 0.96 -1.78 -17.13
N LEU A 194 0.66 -1.21 -15.96
CA LEU A 194 -0.63 -0.57 -15.70
C LEU A 194 -0.89 0.63 -16.63
N GLU A 195 0.12 1.47 -16.88
CA GLU A 195 0.00 2.61 -17.80
C GLU A 195 -0.34 2.15 -19.21
N ALA A 196 0.33 1.10 -19.70
CA ALA A 196 0.05 0.54 -21.02
C ALA A 196 -1.35 -0.07 -21.10
N GLY A 197 -1.80 -0.73 -20.02
CA GLY A 197 -3.16 -1.25 -19.93
C GLY A 197 -4.22 -0.15 -20.00
N GLN A 198 -4.04 0.92 -19.21
CA GLN A 198 -4.91 2.09 -19.22
C GLN A 198 -4.94 2.77 -20.60
N ALA A 199 -3.78 2.94 -21.25
CA ALA A 199 -3.66 3.57 -22.56
C ALA A 199 -4.27 2.74 -23.70
N ALA A 200 -4.30 1.40 -23.56
CA ALA A 200 -4.89 0.50 -24.53
C ALA A 200 -6.43 0.41 -24.47
N GLY A 201 -7.05 0.95 -23.41
CA GLY A 201 -8.50 1.00 -23.25
C GLY A 201 -8.95 0.90 -21.79
N GLY A 202 -8.18 0.19 -20.95
CA GLY A 202 -8.49 -0.01 -19.54
C GLY A 202 -9.89 -0.61 -19.29
N ASP A 203 -10.37 -0.41 -18.06
CA ASP A 203 -11.72 -0.77 -17.62
C ASP A 203 -12.78 0.07 -18.36
N ILE A 204 -13.77 -0.60 -18.95
CA ILE A 204 -14.83 0.05 -19.76
C ILE A 204 -15.64 1.11 -18.99
N ARG A 205 -15.64 1.05 -17.65
CA ARG A 205 -16.32 2.03 -16.81
C ARG A 205 -15.50 3.30 -16.55
N GLY A 206 -14.21 3.29 -16.86
CA GLY A 206 -13.26 4.34 -16.49
C GLY A 206 -12.26 3.87 -15.43
N ARG A 207 -11.90 4.75 -14.51
CA ARG A 207 -10.79 4.53 -13.56
C ARG A 207 -11.04 5.24 -12.25
N GLN A 208 -10.68 4.60 -11.13
CA GLN A 208 -10.93 5.15 -9.79
C GLN A 208 -9.78 4.90 -8.82
N SER A 209 -9.28 3.67 -8.72
CA SER A 209 -8.23 3.33 -7.75
C SER A 209 -7.13 2.48 -8.39
N ALA A 210 -5.96 2.51 -7.77
CA ALA A 210 -4.80 1.70 -8.14
C ALA A 210 -3.93 1.39 -6.93
N ALA A 211 -3.20 0.28 -6.97
CA ALA A 211 -2.27 -0.10 -5.90
C ALA A 211 -1.04 -0.81 -6.45
N LEU A 212 0.04 -0.74 -5.69
CA LEU A 212 1.33 -1.38 -5.94
C LEU A 212 1.88 -1.93 -4.62
N LEU A 213 2.19 -3.21 -4.60
CA LEU A 213 2.88 -3.87 -3.50
C LEU A 213 4.10 -4.62 -4.07
N VAL A 214 5.27 -4.35 -3.52
CA VAL A 214 6.53 -5.06 -3.81
C VAL A 214 7.17 -5.47 -2.51
N VAL A 215 7.57 -6.73 -2.43
CA VAL A 215 8.22 -7.35 -1.27
C VAL A 215 9.54 -7.99 -1.69
N ARG A 216 10.43 -8.23 -0.72
CA ARG A 216 11.73 -8.84 -0.95
C ARG A 216 11.62 -10.26 -1.51
N GLY A 217 12.57 -10.64 -2.35
CA GLY A 217 12.73 -12.01 -2.80
C GLY A 217 13.11 -12.99 -1.68
N GLU A 218 13.79 -12.51 -0.66
CA GLU A 218 14.16 -13.28 0.53
C GLU A 218 13.63 -12.55 1.79
N ALA A 219 12.99 -13.30 2.68
CA ALA A 219 12.46 -12.75 3.92
C ALA A 219 13.59 -12.45 4.92
N THR A 220 13.55 -11.27 5.53
CA THR A 220 14.46 -10.88 6.61
C THR A 220 13.97 -11.36 7.98
N GLY A 221 12.74 -11.89 8.04
CA GLY A 221 12.04 -12.19 9.29
C GLY A 221 11.47 -10.95 9.99
N GLN A 222 11.57 -9.78 9.36
CA GLN A 222 11.07 -8.50 9.86
C GLN A 222 10.08 -7.94 8.84
N PRO A 223 8.76 -8.17 9.01
CA PRO A 223 7.76 -7.82 8.00
C PRO A 223 7.78 -6.36 7.55
N TRP A 224 8.15 -5.43 8.44
CA TRP A 224 8.28 -4.01 8.12
C TRP A 224 9.49 -3.65 7.25
N ARG A 225 10.50 -4.52 7.15
CA ARG A 225 11.66 -4.39 6.24
C ARG A 225 11.50 -5.18 4.94
N ASP A 226 10.60 -6.15 4.95
CA ASP A 226 10.34 -7.05 3.83
C ASP A 226 9.42 -6.43 2.77
N ARG A 227 8.63 -5.42 3.16
CA ARG A 227 7.84 -4.60 2.24
C ARG A 227 8.71 -3.48 1.68
N LEU A 228 9.08 -3.60 0.41
CA LEU A 228 9.90 -2.63 -0.31
C LEU A 228 9.06 -1.43 -0.76
N VAL A 229 7.88 -1.69 -1.32
CA VAL A 229 6.94 -0.66 -1.77
C VAL A 229 5.52 -1.08 -1.40
N ASP A 230 4.74 -0.22 -0.76
CA ASP A 230 3.29 -0.40 -0.56
C ASP A 230 2.61 0.95 -0.75
N LEU A 231 2.02 1.15 -1.93
CA LEU A 231 1.42 2.41 -2.34
C LEU A 231 0.00 2.16 -2.83
N ARG A 232 -0.92 3.02 -2.39
CA ARG A 232 -2.34 2.94 -2.73
C ARG A 232 -2.89 4.30 -3.12
N VAL A 233 -3.68 4.30 -4.17
CA VAL A 233 -4.53 5.42 -4.59
C VAL A 233 -5.96 4.91 -4.49
N GLU A 234 -6.63 5.25 -3.40
CA GLU A 234 -7.93 4.67 -3.04
C GLU A 234 -9.09 5.24 -3.87
N ASP A 235 -8.97 6.51 -4.28
CA ASP A 235 -9.91 7.23 -5.14
C ASP A 235 -9.20 8.41 -5.84
N HIS A 236 -9.13 8.39 -7.17
CA HIS A 236 -8.56 9.45 -7.98
C HIS A 236 -9.03 9.35 -9.45
N PRO A 237 -9.30 10.47 -10.15
CA PRO A 237 -9.70 10.45 -11.56
C PRO A 237 -8.58 9.99 -12.52
N ALA A 238 -7.34 9.85 -12.06
CA ALA A 238 -6.20 9.35 -12.82
C ALA A 238 -5.29 8.49 -11.91
N PRO A 239 -5.74 7.31 -11.46
CA PRO A 239 -5.10 6.63 -10.34
C PRO A 239 -3.74 6.03 -10.69
N VAL A 240 -3.51 5.61 -11.94
CA VAL A 240 -2.20 5.09 -12.37
C VAL A 240 -1.15 6.20 -12.44
N ALA A 241 -1.52 7.38 -12.97
CA ALA A 241 -0.62 8.54 -13.00
C ALA A 241 -0.27 9.01 -11.58
N GLU A 242 -1.26 8.98 -10.68
CA GLU A 242 -1.03 9.31 -9.27
C GLU A 242 -0.14 8.26 -8.58
N LEU A 243 -0.34 6.97 -8.87
CA LEU A 243 0.53 5.90 -8.38
C LEU A 243 1.98 6.07 -8.85
N ARG A 244 2.20 6.49 -10.10
CA ARG A 244 3.53 6.84 -10.64
C ARG A 244 4.15 8.02 -9.89
N ARG A 245 3.37 9.06 -9.59
CA ARG A 245 3.80 10.22 -8.79
C ARG A 245 4.20 9.78 -7.38
N LEU A 246 3.37 8.99 -6.71
CA LEU A 246 3.65 8.45 -5.37
C LEU A 246 4.89 7.57 -5.37
N LEU A 247 5.11 6.74 -6.40
CA LEU A 247 6.34 5.95 -6.53
C LEU A 247 7.57 6.85 -6.64
N THR A 248 7.48 7.96 -7.38
CA THR A 248 8.57 8.94 -7.47
C THR A 248 8.88 9.59 -6.12
N VAL A 249 7.84 9.97 -5.37
CA VAL A 249 7.98 10.50 -4.00
C VAL A 249 8.59 9.47 -3.07
N HIS A 250 8.14 8.21 -3.15
CA HIS A 250 8.68 7.11 -2.37
C HIS A 250 10.20 6.91 -2.63
N ARG A 251 10.64 6.91 -3.89
CA ARG A 251 12.07 6.88 -4.24
C ARG A 251 12.85 8.07 -3.69
N ALA A 252 12.23 9.26 -3.68
CA ALA A 252 12.85 10.43 -3.08
C ALA A 252 13.07 10.24 -1.57
N TYR A 253 12.10 9.66 -0.87
CA TYR A 253 12.24 9.34 0.56
C TYR A 253 13.21 8.19 0.85
N GLU A 254 13.33 7.18 -0.02
CA GLU A 254 14.40 6.19 0.10
C GLU A 254 15.78 6.87 0.07
N HIS A 255 15.98 7.81 -0.87
CA HIS A 255 17.20 8.61 -0.88
C HIS A 255 17.35 9.49 0.37
N MET A 256 16.28 10.06 0.92
CA MET A 256 16.36 10.80 2.19
C MET A 256 16.87 9.91 3.32
N ASN A 257 16.26 8.73 3.49
CA ASN A 257 16.61 7.77 4.54
C ASN A 257 18.05 7.25 4.40
N ASP A 258 18.48 6.95 3.16
CA ASP A 258 19.87 6.55 2.90
C ASP A 258 20.85 7.69 3.20
N GLY A 259 20.43 8.94 2.93
CA GLY A 259 21.17 10.14 3.28
C GLY A 259 21.36 10.27 4.80
N ASP A 260 20.28 10.11 5.56
CA ASP A 260 20.29 10.16 7.02
C ASP A 260 21.16 9.03 7.60
N ALA A 261 21.03 7.81 7.09
CA ALA A 261 21.87 6.70 7.51
C ALA A 261 23.36 6.94 7.18
N ALA A 262 23.67 7.62 6.08
CA ALA A 262 25.04 8.03 5.76
C ALA A 262 25.56 9.12 6.71
N MET A 263 24.71 10.06 7.12
CA MET A 263 25.03 11.07 8.14
C MET A 263 25.40 10.41 9.48
N GLU A 264 24.63 9.42 9.93
CA GLU A 264 24.90 8.65 11.16
C GLU A 264 26.27 7.96 11.11
N ARG A 265 26.64 7.44 9.94
CA ARG A 265 27.96 6.84 9.68
C ARG A 265 29.07 7.86 9.44
N LYS A 266 28.77 9.16 9.51
CA LYS A 266 29.68 10.27 9.21
C LYS A 266 30.21 10.28 7.76
N ASP A 267 29.52 9.62 6.82
CA ASP A 267 29.85 9.65 5.39
C ASP A 267 29.11 10.80 4.69
N MET A 268 29.71 11.98 4.78
CA MET A 268 29.13 13.21 4.24
C MET A 268 29.05 13.22 2.71
N ALA A 269 29.98 12.55 2.04
CA ALA A 269 29.97 12.48 0.59
C ALA A 269 28.77 11.66 0.10
N ALA A 270 28.48 10.53 0.75
CA ALA A 270 27.28 9.75 0.47
C ALA A 270 26.01 10.50 0.82
N ALA A 271 25.92 11.08 2.02
CA ALA A 271 24.74 11.83 2.45
C ALA A 271 24.34 12.91 1.43
N LEU A 272 25.30 13.74 1.00
CA LEU A 272 25.05 14.78 0.00
C LEU A 272 24.64 14.25 -1.38
N ARG A 273 25.14 13.08 -1.81
CA ARG A 273 24.68 12.45 -3.06
C ARG A 273 23.21 12.04 -2.96
N HIS A 274 22.85 11.41 -1.85
CA HIS A 274 21.50 10.94 -1.59
C HIS A 274 20.49 12.10 -1.49
N TYR A 275 20.75 13.12 -0.67
CA TYR A 275 19.84 14.27 -0.57
C TYR A 275 19.67 15.02 -1.90
N ARG A 276 20.73 15.14 -2.71
CA ARG A 276 20.63 15.73 -4.05
C ARG A 276 19.76 14.90 -4.98
N ALA A 277 19.86 13.57 -4.93
CA ALA A 277 19.01 12.67 -5.69
C ALA A 277 17.53 12.81 -5.26
N ALA A 278 17.27 12.85 -3.95
CA ALA A 278 15.93 13.09 -3.40
C ALA A 278 15.33 14.42 -3.89
N ALA A 279 16.07 15.53 -3.76
CA ALA A 279 15.62 16.85 -4.19
C ALA A 279 15.40 16.94 -5.70
N LYS A 280 16.14 16.16 -6.50
CA LYS A 280 15.92 16.08 -7.95
C LYS A 280 14.62 15.35 -8.31
N LEU A 281 14.27 14.31 -7.55
CA LEU A 281 13.06 13.52 -7.78
C LEU A 281 11.79 14.25 -7.32
N ALA A 282 11.87 15.00 -6.23
CA ALA A 282 10.73 15.71 -5.64
C ALA A 282 11.09 17.18 -5.33
N PRO A 283 11.36 18.01 -6.35
CA PRO A 283 11.85 19.38 -6.15
C PRO A 283 10.84 20.29 -5.45
N ASP A 284 9.55 19.98 -5.51
CA ASP A 284 8.48 20.77 -4.92
C ASP A 284 8.01 20.23 -3.57
N ASN A 285 8.59 19.12 -3.10
CA ASN A 285 8.39 18.64 -1.74
C ASN A 285 9.26 19.48 -0.80
N LEU A 286 8.63 20.41 -0.08
CA LEU A 286 9.30 21.35 0.82
C LEU A 286 10.11 20.62 1.90
N GLU A 287 9.63 19.50 2.41
CA GLU A 287 10.30 18.76 3.48
C GLU A 287 11.62 18.13 2.99
N ILE A 288 11.62 17.52 1.81
CA ILE A 288 12.83 16.99 1.18
C ILE A 288 13.84 18.11 0.92
N VAL A 289 13.38 19.25 0.40
CA VAL A 289 14.24 20.42 0.15
C VAL A 289 14.80 20.99 1.45
N TYR A 290 13.97 21.05 2.50
CA TYR A 290 14.34 21.57 3.82
C TYR A 290 15.43 20.73 4.47
N TRP A 291 15.24 19.41 4.54
CA TRP A 291 16.22 18.53 5.16
C TRP A 291 17.53 18.46 4.36
N HIS A 292 17.48 18.58 3.02
CA HIS A 292 18.70 18.80 2.24
C HIS A 292 19.44 20.08 2.64
N ALA A 293 18.72 21.18 2.88
CA ALA A 293 19.30 22.45 3.33
C ALA A 293 19.94 22.34 4.72
N VAL A 294 19.28 21.66 5.65
CA VAL A 294 19.79 21.37 7.00
C VAL A 294 21.07 20.54 6.92
N ALA A 295 21.10 19.47 6.11
CA ALA A 295 22.28 18.65 5.90
C ALA A 295 23.46 19.45 5.31
N LEU A 296 23.18 20.38 4.39
CA LEU A 296 24.21 21.28 3.85
C LEU A 296 24.77 22.23 4.92
N ALA A 297 23.88 22.84 5.72
CA ALA A 297 24.25 23.82 6.74
C ALA A 297 25.05 23.18 7.88
N SER A 298 24.61 22.04 8.40
CA SER A 298 25.30 21.28 9.47
C SER A 298 26.71 20.84 9.06
N ASN A 299 26.97 20.74 7.75
CA ASN A 299 28.27 20.37 7.19
C ASN A 299 29.11 21.56 6.70
N GLY A 300 28.85 22.76 7.22
CA GLY A 300 29.64 23.96 6.89
C GLY A 300 29.42 24.49 5.47
N ARG A 301 28.43 23.97 4.73
CA ARG A 301 28.10 24.40 3.34
C ARG A 301 26.97 25.43 3.34
N LEU A 302 27.03 26.38 4.26
CA LEU A 302 25.99 27.36 4.52
C LEU A 302 25.60 28.18 3.28
N ALA A 303 26.57 28.60 2.46
CA ALA A 303 26.28 29.34 1.23
C ALA A 303 25.38 28.55 0.25
N GLN A 304 25.49 27.22 0.24
CA GLN A 304 24.71 26.34 -0.63
C GLN A 304 23.34 26.00 -0.06
N SER A 305 23.17 26.07 1.27
CA SER A 305 21.87 25.81 1.91
C SER A 305 20.93 27.02 1.82
N LEU A 306 21.45 28.25 1.82
CA LEU A 306 20.64 29.46 1.84
C LEU A 306 19.59 29.56 0.72
N PRO A 307 19.87 29.22 -0.57
CA PRO A 307 18.85 29.23 -1.61
C PRO A 307 17.69 28.26 -1.34
N LEU A 308 17.98 27.10 -0.73
CA LEU A 308 16.97 26.09 -0.39
C LEU A 308 16.12 26.56 0.78
N PHE A 309 16.74 27.12 1.82
CA PHE A 309 16.00 27.72 2.93
C PHE A 309 15.11 28.88 2.46
N ARG A 310 15.57 29.72 1.53
CA ARG A 310 14.73 30.78 0.95
C ARG A 310 13.50 30.21 0.24
N LYS A 311 13.67 29.16 -0.58
CA LYS A 311 12.55 28.49 -1.25
C LYS A 311 11.53 27.99 -0.23
N VAL A 312 11.98 27.32 0.83
CA VAL A 312 11.11 26.73 1.85
C VAL A 312 10.43 27.80 2.71
N PHE A 313 11.16 28.82 3.15
CA PHE A 313 10.62 29.90 4.00
C PHE A 313 9.64 30.80 3.25
N ALA A 314 9.83 30.98 1.93
CA ALA A 314 8.89 31.71 1.10
C ALA A 314 7.55 30.96 0.93
N ALA A 315 7.54 29.64 1.06
CA ALA A 315 6.33 28.83 0.91
C ALA A 315 5.52 28.75 2.21
N ASP A 316 6.17 28.67 3.38
CA ASP A 316 5.52 28.69 4.69
C ASP A 316 6.48 29.18 5.78
N ALA A 317 6.05 30.17 6.57
CA ALA A 317 6.83 30.75 7.67
C ALA A 317 7.06 29.76 8.82
N ASN A 318 6.24 28.70 8.96
CA ASN A 318 6.41 27.66 9.98
C ASN A 318 7.78 26.97 9.89
N TRP A 319 8.38 26.90 8.70
CA TRP A 319 9.72 26.33 8.52
C TRP A 319 10.83 27.18 9.15
N ILE A 320 10.64 28.49 9.28
CA ILE A 320 11.56 29.36 10.02
C ILE A 320 11.55 28.97 11.49
N GLU A 321 10.35 28.76 12.04
CA GLU A 321 10.17 28.35 13.43
C GLU A 321 10.73 26.94 13.69
N LEU A 322 10.51 25.99 12.78
CA LEU A 322 11.17 24.69 12.85
C LEU A 322 12.69 24.83 12.88
N THR A 323 13.27 25.71 12.05
CA THR A 323 14.73 25.94 11.99
C THR A 323 15.29 26.44 13.32
N ARG A 324 14.56 27.31 14.03
CA ARG A 324 14.96 27.75 15.38
C ARG A 324 14.98 26.60 16.38
N ARG A 325 14.09 25.61 16.21
CA ARG A 325 13.98 24.44 17.10
C ARG A 325 15.06 23.39 16.86
N LEU A 326 15.87 23.51 15.81
CA LEU A 326 16.94 22.57 15.50
C LEU A 326 18.20 22.71 16.39
N GLU A 327 18.28 23.77 17.20
CA GLU A 327 19.39 23.97 18.16
C GLU A 327 19.37 22.90 19.26
N ARG A 328 18.23 22.72 19.93
CA ARG A 328 18.08 21.80 21.06
C ARG A 328 18.44 20.34 20.73
N PRO A 329 18.02 19.76 19.58
CA PRO A 329 18.46 18.42 19.19
C PRO A 329 19.90 18.39 18.63
N GLY A 330 20.58 19.53 18.52
CA GLY A 330 21.96 19.61 18.03
C GLY A 330 22.09 19.42 16.52
N LEU A 331 21.01 19.58 15.76
CA LEU A 331 21.02 19.40 14.29
C LEU A 331 21.63 20.60 13.56
N LEU A 332 21.55 21.80 14.16
CA LEU A 332 22.25 23.00 13.70
C LEU A 332 22.78 23.79 14.90
N ALA A 333 23.95 24.39 14.72
CA ALA A 333 24.51 25.32 15.70
C ALA A 333 23.73 26.65 15.72
N ARG A 334 23.67 27.30 16.89
CA ARG A 334 22.92 28.55 17.10
C ARG A 334 23.31 29.64 16.11
N ASP A 335 24.61 29.84 15.88
CA ASP A 335 25.15 30.84 14.95
C ASP A 335 24.72 30.56 13.50
N ALA A 336 24.69 29.29 13.10
CA ALA A 336 24.18 28.88 11.79
C ALA A 336 22.69 29.18 11.66
N ILE A 337 21.88 28.86 12.69
CA ILE A 337 20.44 29.15 12.73
C ILE A 337 20.19 30.65 12.59
N GLU A 338 20.84 31.48 13.40
CA GLU A 338 20.71 32.94 13.35
C GLU A 338 21.05 33.47 11.96
N THR A 339 22.14 32.97 11.36
CA THR A 339 22.57 33.37 10.01
C THR A 339 21.56 32.93 8.94
N ILE A 340 21.04 31.70 9.02
CA ILE A 340 20.04 31.17 8.08
C ILE A 340 18.78 32.01 8.15
N VAL A 341 18.23 32.21 9.35
CA VAL A 341 16.99 32.98 9.55
C VAL A 341 17.18 34.42 9.04
N ALA A 342 18.27 35.08 9.41
CA ALA A 342 18.54 36.45 8.96
C ALA A 342 18.66 36.56 7.42
N ARG A 343 19.34 35.61 6.76
CA ARG A 343 19.65 35.68 5.32
C ARG A 343 18.62 35.03 4.39
N ALA A 344 17.75 34.18 4.93
CA ALA A 344 16.75 33.45 4.15
C ALA A 344 15.31 33.94 4.40
N ALA A 345 14.98 34.43 5.60
CA ALA A 345 13.63 34.94 5.89
C ALA A 345 13.38 36.34 5.32
N GLY A 346 14.41 37.19 5.25
CA GLY A 346 14.31 38.60 4.81
C GLY A 346 14.17 38.82 3.30
N ALA A 347 14.12 37.78 2.48
CA ALA A 347 14.06 37.89 1.01
C ALA A 347 12.64 37.74 0.42
N GLY A 348 11.62 37.48 1.24
CA GLY A 348 10.26 37.13 0.78
C GLY A 348 9.11 37.98 1.32
N SER A 349 9.35 38.98 2.17
CA SER A 349 8.27 39.82 2.72
C SER A 349 7.96 41.03 1.83
N ALA A 350 7.31 40.80 0.69
CA ALA A 350 6.42 41.80 0.10
C ALA A 350 5.02 41.16 0.04
N PRO A 351 4.04 41.64 0.81
CA PRO A 351 2.70 41.08 0.79
C PRO A 351 2.04 41.38 -0.57
N ALA A 352 1.48 40.34 -1.20
CA ALA A 352 0.54 40.52 -2.30
C ALA A 352 -0.68 41.28 -1.77
N ARG A 353 -1.02 42.39 -2.43
CA ARG A 353 -2.25 43.15 -2.21
C ARG A 353 -3.42 42.51 -2.92
#